data_AF-A0A8J4DHC3-F1
#
_entry.id   AF-A0A8J4DHC3-F1
#
_cell.length_a   1.000
_cell.length_b   1.000
_cell.length_c   1.000
_cell.angle_alpha   90.00
_cell.angle_beta   90.00
_cell.angle_gamma   90.00
#
_symmetry.space_group_name_H-M   'P 1'
#
loop_
_entity.id
_entity.type
_entity.pdbx_description
1 polymer ?
#
loop_
_entity_poly.entity_id
_entity_poly.type
_entity_poly.pdbx_seq_one_letter_code
_entity_poly.pdbx_strand_id
1 'polypeptide(L)'
;MKYPRTFHLPDSPGATADDRVQHDLSQLTGELVVTEKMDGGNLTFTRDLMHGRSLDSGTHAWDRRAKAEWARVAPLLPPGWRVSGESMWARRSVAYERLPGVYLVFGVWDASGALLDWDSTVEWAALLELPLVPVLYRGPDLAAARAAWAAARTAETSEGFVVRTAAPIARSAFPWRCLKWVRAQHVRTRADWRHRDDFAVNTFA
;
A
#
# COMPACT_ATOMS: atom_id res chain seq x y z
N MET A 1 0.94 12.17 -10.47
CA MET A 1 -0.47 12.12 -9.97
C MET A 1 -0.47 11.55 -8.57
N LYS A 2 -1.18 12.15 -7.62
CA LYS A 2 -1.25 11.66 -6.22
C LYS A 2 -2.02 10.34 -6.11
N TYR A 3 -1.49 9.40 -5.32
CA TYR A 3 -2.21 8.18 -4.95
C TYR A 3 -3.54 8.52 -4.23
N PRO A 4 -4.68 7.96 -4.66
CA PRO A 4 -5.98 8.27 -4.07
C PRO A 4 -6.03 8.01 -2.56
N ARG A 5 -6.99 8.63 -1.87
CA ARG A 5 -7.23 8.28 -0.47
C ARG A 5 -7.96 6.94 -0.41
N THR A 6 -7.34 5.93 0.17
CA THR A 6 -8.03 4.68 0.54
C THR A 6 -8.95 4.98 1.72
N PHE A 7 -10.25 4.72 1.55
CA PHE A 7 -11.25 4.96 2.59
C PHE A 7 -11.27 3.77 3.56
N HIS A 8 -11.65 4.03 4.80
CA HIS A 8 -11.85 2.99 5.80
C HIS A 8 -13.12 2.20 5.52
N LEU A 9 -13.09 0.90 5.82
CA LEU A 9 -14.30 0.11 6.03
C LEU A 9 -15.10 0.64 7.23
N PRO A 10 -16.43 0.42 7.29
CA PRO A 10 -17.31 0.94 8.34
C PRO A 10 -16.89 0.55 9.76
N ASP A 11 -16.32 -0.64 9.89
CA ASP A 11 -15.92 -1.27 11.14
C ASP A 11 -14.41 -1.16 11.40
N SER A 12 -13.70 -0.29 10.68
CA SER A 12 -12.28 -0.07 10.90
C SER A 12 -12.04 0.72 12.19
N PRO A 13 -11.49 0.13 13.26
CA PRO A 13 -11.35 0.78 14.56
C PRO A 13 -10.28 1.88 14.59
N GLY A 14 -9.33 1.87 13.65
CA GLY A 14 -8.27 2.87 13.53
C GLY A 14 -8.64 4.14 12.76
N ALA A 15 -9.91 4.34 12.37
CA ALA A 15 -10.34 5.57 11.70
C ALA A 15 -10.31 6.78 12.65
N THR A 16 -9.81 7.91 12.19
CA THR A 16 -9.79 9.18 12.92
C THR A 16 -10.77 10.20 12.33
N ALA A 17 -10.93 11.37 12.96
CA ALA A 17 -11.84 12.42 12.48
C ALA A 17 -11.48 12.95 11.07
N ASP A 18 -10.21 12.87 10.67
CA ASP A 18 -9.73 13.31 9.35
C ASP A 18 -9.86 12.23 8.26
N ASP A 19 -10.21 11.00 8.66
CA ASP A 19 -10.38 9.88 7.75
C ASP A 19 -11.75 9.89 7.07
N ARG A 20 -11.81 9.23 5.92
CA ARG A 20 -13.06 9.00 5.20
C ARG A 20 -13.44 7.53 5.37
N VAL A 21 -14.69 7.28 5.69
CA VAL A 21 -15.27 5.95 5.85
C VAL A 21 -16.24 5.70 4.70
N GLN A 22 -16.15 4.52 4.08
CA GLN A 22 -17.08 4.09 3.04
C GLN A 22 -18.12 3.16 3.66
N HIS A 23 -19.39 3.54 3.61
CA HIS A 23 -20.50 2.74 4.13
C HIS A 23 -21.16 1.86 3.07
N ASP A 24 -21.10 2.26 1.81
CA ASP A 24 -21.60 1.47 0.69
C ASP A 24 -20.51 0.50 0.21
N LEU A 25 -20.67 -0.77 0.57
CA LEU A 25 -19.78 -1.86 0.17
C LEU A 25 -20.27 -2.60 -1.09
N SER A 26 -21.36 -2.15 -1.73
CA SER A 26 -21.97 -2.82 -2.88
C SER A 26 -21.09 -2.88 -4.13
N GLN A 27 -19.98 -2.12 -4.17
CA GLN A 27 -19.01 -2.17 -5.25
C GLN A 27 -17.81 -3.08 -4.99
N LEU A 28 -17.70 -3.69 -3.81
CA LEU A 28 -16.77 -4.79 -3.56
C LEU A 28 -17.38 -6.09 -4.07
N THR A 29 -17.37 -6.26 -5.39
CA THR A 29 -18.00 -7.40 -6.08
C THR A 29 -17.01 -8.15 -6.97
N GLY A 30 -17.43 -9.35 -7.39
CA GLY A 30 -16.57 -10.27 -8.13
C GLY A 30 -15.50 -10.87 -7.23
N GLU A 31 -14.34 -11.20 -7.80
CA GLU A 31 -13.20 -11.63 -7.02
C GLU A 31 -12.60 -10.45 -6.23
N LEU A 32 -12.31 -10.68 -4.96
CA LEU A 32 -11.66 -9.74 -4.05
C LEU A 32 -10.23 -10.19 -3.78
N VAL A 33 -9.36 -9.22 -3.54
CA VAL A 33 -8.00 -9.43 -3.06
C VAL A 33 -7.81 -8.66 -1.77
N VAL A 34 -7.31 -9.35 -0.76
CA VAL A 34 -6.95 -8.78 0.52
C VAL A 34 -5.45 -8.87 0.67
N THR A 35 -4.81 -7.72 0.83
CA THR A 35 -3.39 -7.64 1.11
C THR A 35 -3.18 -7.17 2.54
N GLU A 36 -2.06 -7.57 3.14
CA GLU A 36 -1.59 -6.93 4.35
C GLU A 36 -1.38 -5.43 4.10
N LYS A 37 -1.88 -4.60 5.00
CA LYS A 37 -1.57 -3.18 5.01
C LYS A 37 -0.23 -3.02 5.72
N MET A 38 0.81 -2.75 4.95
CA MET A 38 2.15 -2.56 5.48
C MET A 38 2.27 -1.17 6.13
N ASP A 39 2.91 -1.10 7.29
CA ASP A 39 3.18 0.14 8.02
C ASP A 39 4.58 0.67 7.67
N GLY A 40 4.64 1.49 6.61
CA GLY A 40 5.88 2.06 6.10
C GLY A 40 5.72 3.49 5.59
N GLY A 41 6.32 3.79 4.44
CA GLY A 41 6.18 5.05 3.73
C GLY A 41 5.58 4.88 2.34
N ASN A 42 4.36 5.36 2.13
CA ASN A 42 3.73 5.37 0.81
C ASN A 42 4.57 6.17 -0.20
N LEU A 43 5.07 5.49 -1.23
CA LEU A 43 5.75 6.11 -2.36
C LEU A 43 5.09 5.66 -3.67
N THR A 44 5.32 6.45 -4.72
CA THR A 44 4.95 6.12 -6.08
C THR A 44 6.12 6.41 -7.00
N PHE A 45 6.46 5.41 -7.80
CA PHE A 45 7.49 5.46 -8.82
C PHE A 45 6.83 5.75 -10.16
N THR A 46 7.35 6.75 -10.86
CA THR A 46 7.09 6.98 -12.28
C THR A 46 8.42 6.91 -13.02
N ARG A 47 8.38 6.97 -14.35
CA ARG A 47 9.60 7.07 -15.16
C ARG A 47 10.48 8.27 -14.78
N ASP A 48 9.85 9.38 -14.40
CA ASP A 48 10.52 10.67 -14.24
C ASP A 48 10.73 11.07 -12.78
N LEU A 49 9.93 10.52 -11.86
CA LEU A 49 10.03 10.89 -10.44
C LEU A 49 9.63 9.78 -9.48
N MET A 50 10.20 9.85 -8.28
CA MET A 50 9.70 9.20 -7.08
C MET A 50 9.04 10.26 -6.20
N HIS A 51 7.81 10.00 -5.74
CA HIS A 51 7.13 10.92 -4.83
C HIS A 51 6.33 10.18 -3.77
N GLY A 52 6.20 10.80 -2.60
CA GLY A 52 5.23 10.38 -1.59
C GLY A 52 3.80 10.70 -2.00
N ARG A 53 2.84 10.36 -1.13
CA ARG A 53 1.44 10.74 -1.34
C ARG A 53 1.26 12.26 -1.34
N SER A 54 1.98 12.98 -0.49
CA SER A 54 2.11 14.44 -0.61
C SER A 54 3.24 14.74 -1.59
N LEU A 55 2.94 15.48 -2.66
CA LEU A 55 3.89 15.67 -3.77
C LEU A 55 5.09 16.55 -3.36
N ASP A 56 4.91 17.42 -2.36
CA ASP A 56 5.91 18.41 -1.95
C ASP A 56 6.80 17.94 -0.78
N SER A 57 6.80 16.64 -0.46
CA SER A 57 7.55 16.11 0.70
C SER A 57 9.07 16.05 0.49
N GLY A 58 9.54 16.17 -0.75
CA GLY A 58 10.94 15.91 -1.09
C GLY A 58 11.33 14.44 -0.87
N THR A 59 12.63 14.16 -0.89
CA THR A 59 13.19 12.83 -0.55
C THR A 59 13.76 12.88 0.86
N HIS A 60 13.21 12.08 1.78
CA HIS A 60 13.72 12.01 3.14
C HIS A 60 14.84 10.96 3.29
N ALA A 61 15.58 10.99 4.40
CA ALA A 61 16.66 10.04 4.68
C ALA A 61 16.16 8.58 4.68
N TRP A 62 14.94 8.33 5.17
CA TRP A 62 14.33 7.00 5.17
C TRP A 62 13.90 6.49 3.78
N ASP A 63 13.78 7.36 2.77
CA ASP A 63 13.38 6.97 1.42
C ASP A 63 14.57 6.62 0.52
N ARG A 64 15.82 6.80 0.99
CA ARG A 64 17.03 6.60 0.17
C ARG A 64 17.12 5.20 -0.44
N ARG A 65 16.73 4.16 0.31
CA ARG A 65 16.72 2.78 -0.21
C ARG A 65 15.65 2.57 -1.28
N ALA A 66 14.45 3.11 -1.08
CA ALA A 66 13.41 3.10 -2.10
C ALA A 66 13.82 3.91 -3.34
N LYS A 67 14.58 5.01 -3.18
CA LYS A 67 15.11 5.78 -4.30
C LYS A 67 16.09 4.98 -5.16
N ALA A 68 16.86 4.07 -4.57
CA ALA A 68 17.72 3.15 -5.32
C ALA A 68 16.89 2.17 -6.16
N GLU A 69 15.82 1.60 -5.59
CA GLU A 69 14.88 0.76 -6.35
C GLU A 69 14.22 1.55 -7.48
N TRP A 70 13.76 2.79 -7.20
CA TRP A 70 13.21 3.67 -8.22
C TRP A 70 14.20 3.89 -9.37
N ALA A 71 15.46 4.22 -9.08
CA ALA A 71 16.47 4.46 -10.11
C ALA A 71 16.70 3.23 -11.01
N ARG A 72 16.55 2.01 -10.46
CA ARG A 72 16.63 0.75 -11.21
C ARG A 72 15.41 0.54 -12.10
N VAL A 73 14.20 0.76 -11.58
CA VAL A 73 12.95 0.40 -12.28
C VAL A 73 12.38 1.51 -13.16
N ALA A 74 12.68 2.78 -12.87
CA ALA A 74 12.10 3.92 -13.58
C ALA A 74 12.33 3.88 -15.10
N PRO A 75 13.51 3.50 -15.63
CA PRO A 75 13.72 3.40 -17.08
C PRO A 75 12.85 2.32 -17.75
N LEU A 76 12.39 1.32 -16.99
CA LEU A 76 11.56 0.21 -17.46
C LEU A 76 10.07 0.56 -17.49
N LEU A 77 9.66 1.64 -16.82
CA LEU A 77 8.25 2.03 -16.77
C LEU A 77 7.82 2.69 -18.09
N PRO A 78 6.68 2.26 -18.68
CA PRO A 78 6.12 2.95 -19.84
C PRO A 78 5.76 4.41 -19.51
N PRO A 79 5.79 5.33 -20.49
CA PRO A 79 5.37 6.71 -20.28
C PRO A 79 3.97 6.80 -19.67
N GLY A 80 3.81 7.63 -18.63
CA GLY A 80 2.54 7.84 -17.93
C GLY A 80 2.17 6.77 -16.89
N TRP A 81 2.86 5.62 -16.88
CA TRP A 81 2.62 4.55 -15.92
C TRP A 81 3.24 4.83 -14.56
N ARG A 82 2.70 4.18 -13.52
CA ARG A 82 3.13 4.39 -12.14
C ARG A 82 3.07 3.09 -11.34
N VAL A 83 4.02 2.91 -10.42
CA VAL A 83 4.03 1.80 -9.47
C VAL A 83 3.96 2.38 -8.07
N SER A 84 2.87 2.11 -7.36
CA SER A 84 2.68 2.51 -5.97
C SER A 84 2.98 1.35 -5.03
N GLY A 85 3.69 1.66 -3.96
CA GLY A 85 4.18 0.68 -3.00
C GLY A 85 4.55 1.34 -1.68
N GLU A 86 4.90 0.49 -0.72
CA GLU A 86 5.26 0.89 0.61
C GLU A 86 6.78 0.76 0.79
N SER A 87 7.45 1.87 1.14
CA SER A 87 8.84 1.85 1.56
C SER A 87 8.93 1.30 2.98
N MET A 88 9.64 0.19 3.13
CA MET A 88 9.74 -0.54 4.39
C MET A 88 11.09 -0.36 5.08
N TRP A 89 11.96 0.52 4.59
CA TRP A 89 13.30 0.72 5.18
C TRP A 89 13.23 1.18 6.62
N ALA A 90 12.57 2.32 6.87
CA ALA A 90 12.37 2.81 8.22
C ALA A 90 11.22 2.07 8.90
N ARG A 91 11.50 1.54 10.08
CA ARG A 91 10.50 0.97 10.97
C ARG A 91 9.56 2.07 11.45
N ARG A 92 8.26 1.80 11.38
CA ARG A 92 7.20 2.67 11.91
C ARG A 92 6.66 2.10 13.22
N SER A 93 5.36 1.96 13.34
CA SER A 93 4.70 1.44 14.55
C SER A 93 4.76 -0.08 14.63
N VAL A 94 4.92 -0.78 13.51
CA VAL A 94 5.11 -2.24 13.43
C VAL A 94 6.58 -2.55 13.10
N ALA A 95 7.15 -3.52 13.82
CA ALA A 95 8.46 -4.07 13.54
C ALA A 95 8.30 -5.27 12.61
N TYR A 96 8.77 -5.14 11.37
CA TYR A 96 8.75 -6.23 10.41
C TYR A 96 10.13 -6.89 10.34
N GLU A 97 10.11 -8.21 10.23
CA GLU A 97 11.29 -9.03 10.10
C GLU A 97 11.30 -9.79 8.79
N ARG A 98 12.50 -10.04 8.23
CA ARG A 98 12.71 -10.85 7.02
C ARG A 98 11.86 -10.40 5.83
N LEU A 99 11.73 -9.09 5.64
CA LEU A 99 11.00 -8.54 4.52
C LEU A 99 11.66 -8.93 3.18
N PRO A 100 10.88 -9.22 2.13
CA PRO A 100 11.41 -9.66 0.84
C PRO A 100 12.06 -8.53 0.03
N GLY A 101 11.93 -7.27 0.47
CA GLY A 101 12.56 -6.12 -0.16
C GLY A 101 12.20 -4.82 0.51
N VAL A 102 12.90 -3.75 0.12
CA VAL A 102 12.76 -2.41 0.71
C VAL A 102 11.52 -1.65 0.22
N TYR A 103 10.94 -2.07 -0.90
CA TYR A 103 9.77 -1.47 -1.51
C TYR A 103 8.78 -2.56 -1.91
N LEU A 104 7.60 -2.55 -1.27
CA LEU A 104 6.58 -3.57 -1.50
C LEU A 104 5.44 -3.00 -2.33
N VAL A 105 5.23 -3.55 -3.53
CA VAL A 105 4.21 -3.08 -4.47
C VAL A 105 2.82 -3.46 -3.99
N PHE A 106 1.88 -2.51 -4.02
CA PHE A 106 0.46 -2.78 -3.79
C PHE A 106 -0.43 -2.30 -4.94
N GLY A 107 0.13 -1.66 -5.97
CA GLY A 107 -0.66 -1.23 -7.12
C GLY A 107 0.15 -0.68 -8.28
N VAL A 108 -0.23 -1.04 -9.50
CA VAL A 108 0.32 -0.51 -10.74
C VAL A 108 -0.77 0.24 -11.51
N TRP A 109 -0.42 1.37 -12.09
CA TRP A 109 -1.34 2.28 -12.77
C TRP A 109 -0.91 2.49 -14.20
N ASP A 110 -1.87 2.46 -15.12
CA ASP A 110 -1.63 2.75 -16.53
C ASP A 110 -1.59 4.27 -16.81
N ALA A 111 -1.37 4.61 -18.08
CA ALA A 111 -1.32 5.99 -18.57
C ALA A 111 -2.68 6.73 -18.48
N SER A 112 -3.81 6.00 -18.51
CA SER A 112 -5.15 6.59 -18.29
C SER A 112 -5.37 6.98 -16.82
N GLY A 113 -4.56 6.41 -15.93
CA GLY A 113 -4.64 6.58 -14.49
C GLY A 113 -5.62 5.62 -13.82
N ALA A 114 -5.97 4.53 -14.48
CA ALA A 114 -6.63 3.40 -13.85
C ALA A 114 -5.62 2.54 -13.10
N LEU A 115 -6.02 2.01 -11.95
CA LEU A 115 -5.27 0.95 -11.27
C LEU A 115 -5.55 -0.35 -12.02
N LEU A 116 -4.51 -1.08 -12.38
CA LEU A 116 -4.63 -2.35 -13.07
C LEU A 116 -5.39 -3.37 -12.23
N ASP A 117 -5.91 -4.41 -12.89
CA ASP A 117 -6.35 -5.61 -12.18
C ASP A 117 -5.20 -6.24 -11.38
N TRP A 118 -5.55 -7.14 -10.48
CA TRP A 118 -4.57 -7.75 -9.58
C TRP A 118 -3.56 -8.63 -10.32
N ASP A 119 -3.98 -9.40 -11.31
CA ASP A 119 -3.07 -10.29 -12.04
C ASP A 119 -2.04 -9.50 -12.85
N SER A 120 -2.49 -8.47 -13.56
CA SER A 120 -1.59 -7.51 -14.23
C SER A 120 -0.67 -6.81 -13.23
N THR A 121 -1.16 -6.46 -12.02
CA THR A 121 -0.32 -5.89 -10.95
C THR A 121 0.78 -6.86 -10.53
N VAL A 122 0.45 -8.15 -10.38
CA VAL A 122 1.41 -9.21 -10.03
C VAL A 122 2.43 -9.41 -11.14
N GLU A 123 1.98 -9.47 -12.40
CA GLU A 123 2.85 -9.61 -13.57
C GLU A 123 3.87 -8.47 -13.65
N TRP A 124 3.40 -7.22 -13.53
CA TRP A 124 4.28 -6.06 -13.55
C TRP A 124 5.24 -6.01 -12.36
N ALA A 125 4.81 -6.41 -11.16
CA ALA A 125 5.70 -6.51 -10.01
C ALA A 125 6.82 -7.54 -10.26
N ALA A 126 6.48 -8.69 -10.85
CA ALA A 126 7.45 -9.71 -11.23
C ALA A 126 8.43 -9.23 -12.31
N LEU A 127 7.94 -8.58 -13.38
CA LEU A 127 8.77 -8.01 -14.45
C LEU A 127 9.76 -6.96 -13.94
N LEU A 128 9.37 -6.19 -12.92
CA LEU A 128 10.22 -5.18 -12.30
C LEU A 128 11.10 -5.75 -11.18
N GLU A 129 10.97 -7.04 -10.87
CA GLU A 129 11.64 -7.70 -9.74
C GLU A 129 11.41 -6.96 -8.42
N LEU A 130 10.16 -6.49 -8.21
CA LEU A 130 9.74 -5.84 -6.98
C LEU A 130 8.77 -6.76 -6.24
N PRO A 131 9.03 -7.08 -4.95
CA PRO A 131 8.11 -7.91 -4.18
C PRO A 131 6.77 -7.18 -3.96
N LEU A 132 5.70 -7.96 -3.89
CA LEU A 132 4.37 -7.48 -3.53
C LEU A 132 4.20 -7.40 -2.03
N VAL A 133 3.24 -6.58 -1.59
CA VAL A 133 2.67 -6.75 -0.24
C VAL A 133 2.06 -8.15 -0.09
N PRO A 134 2.11 -8.77 1.11
CA PRO A 134 1.55 -10.11 1.32
C PRO A 134 0.07 -10.18 0.96
N VAL A 135 -0.32 -11.19 0.18
CA VAL A 135 -1.73 -11.52 -0.08
C VAL A 135 -2.23 -12.42 1.04
N LEU A 136 -3.29 -11.99 1.72
CA LEU A 136 -3.92 -12.73 2.83
C LEU A 136 -5.14 -13.52 2.36
N TYR A 137 -5.82 -13.04 1.31
CA TYR A 137 -6.98 -13.72 0.71
C TYR A 137 -7.18 -13.31 -0.74
N ARG A 138 -7.68 -14.26 -1.54
CA ARG A 138 -8.18 -14.04 -2.89
C ARG A 138 -9.41 -14.92 -3.11
N GLY A 139 -10.53 -14.31 -3.49
CA GLY A 139 -11.79 -15.04 -3.70
C GLY A 139 -13.02 -14.12 -3.65
N PRO A 140 -14.23 -14.64 -3.89
CA PRO A 140 -15.43 -13.82 -4.04
C PRO A 140 -16.15 -13.47 -2.73
N ASP A 141 -15.78 -14.08 -1.60
CA ASP A 141 -16.51 -13.93 -0.34
C ASP A 141 -15.93 -12.77 0.48
N LEU A 142 -16.72 -11.70 0.60
CA LEU A 142 -16.36 -10.52 1.40
C LEU A 142 -16.23 -10.83 2.90
N ALA A 143 -16.98 -11.78 3.45
CA ALA A 143 -16.85 -12.17 4.85
C ALA A 143 -15.52 -12.87 5.10
N ALA A 144 -15.17 -13.84 4.24
CA ALA A 144 -13.85 -14.50 4.28
C ALA A 144 -12.71 -13.50 4.06
N ALA A 145 -12.85 -12.58 3.10
CA ALA A 145 -11.90 -11.51 2.86
C ALA A 145 -11.63 -10.68 4.14
N ARG A 146 -12.69 -10.28 4.85
CA ARG A 146 -12.56 -9.48 6.09
C ARG A 146 -11.99 -10.29 7.27
N ALA A 147 -12.20 -11.61 7.31
CA ALA A 147 -11.66 -12.49 8.34
C ALA A 147 -10.18 -12.87 8.11
N ALA A 148 -9.69 -12.78 6.88
CA ALA A 148 -8.37 -13.26 6.48
C ALA A 148 -7.21 -12.68 7.30
N TRP A 149 -7.30 -11.39 7.66
CA TRP A 149 -6.28 -10.75 8.48
C TRP A 149 -6.18 -11.36 9.88
N ALA A 150 -7.31 -11.57 10.56
CA ALA A 150 -7.33 -12.15 11.90
C ALA A 150 -6.86 -13.62 11.93
N ALA A 151 -6.95 -14.32 10.80
CA ALA A 151 -6.44 -15.68 10.66
C ALA A 151 -4.91 -15.74 10.49
N ALA A 152 -4.28 -14.68 9.98
CA ALA A 152 -2.87 -14.67 9.58
C ALA A 152 -1.98 -13.71 10.37
N ARG A 153 -2.57 -12.74 11.09
CA ARG A 153 -1.88 -11.62 11.73
C ARG A 153 -2.50 -11.26 13.08
N THR A 154 -1.78 -10.44 13.83
CA THR A 154 -2.24 -9.87 15.09
C THR A 154 -2.01 -8.35 15.12
N ALA A 155 -2.56 -7.68 16.14
CA ALA A 155 -2.39 -6.24 16.33
C ALA A 155 -0.93 -5.83 16.62
N GLU A 156 -0.08 -6.77 17.01
CA GLU A 156 1.33 -6.58 17.30
C GLU A 156 2.19 -6.68 16.03
N THR A 157 1.77 -7.52 15.09
CA THR A 157 2.57 -7.91 13.92
C THR A 157 2.13 -7.23 12.62
N SER A 158 0.99 -6.54 12.64
CA SER A 158 0.41 -5.94 11.44
C SER A 158 -0.43 -4.70 11.75
N GLU A 159 -0.52 -3.76 10.81
CA GLU A 159 -1.41 -2.61 10.90
C GLU A 159 -2.87 -2.96 10.60
N GLY A 160 -3.09 -3.89 9.67
CA GLY A 160 -4.41 -4.20 9.16
C GLY A 160 -4.33 -4.73 7.73
N PHE A 161 -5.36 -4.46 6.95
CA PHE A 161 -5.46 -4.95 5.57
C PHE A 161 -6.06 -3.92 4.62
N VAL A 162 -5.80 -4.12 3.34
CA VAL A 162 -6.49 -3.45 2.23
C VAL A 162 -7.28 -4.50 1.47
N VAL A 163 -8.55 -4.21 1.21
CA VAL A 163 -9.42 -5.03 0.35
C VAL A 163 -9.69 -4.27 -0.94
N ARG A 164 -9.52 -4.93 -2.08
CA ARG A 164 -9.89 -4.40 -3.39
C ARG A 164 -10.62 -5.42 -4.25
N THR A 165 -11.40 -4.94 -5.22
CA THR A 165 -11.83 -5.79 -6.34
C THR A 165 -10.61 -6.20 -7.17
N ALA A 166 -10.55 -7.46 -7.62
CA ALA A 166 -9.47 -7.97 -8.47
C ALA A 166 -9.46 -7.28 -9.84
N ALA A 167 -10.63 -6.88 -10.36
CA ALA A 167 -10.77 -6.15 -11.62
C ALA A 167 -10.07 -4.77 -11.61
N PRO A 168 -9.81 -4.15 -12.79
CA PRO A 168 -9.24 -2.81 -12.88
C PRO A 168 -10.13 -1.77 -12.19
N ILE A 169 -9.50 -0.75 -11.60
CA ILE A 169 -10.18 0.30 -10.83
C ILE A 169 -9.89 1.65 -11.45
N ALA A 170 -10.89 2.22 -12.12
CA ALA A 170 -10.85 3.61 -12.54
C ALA A 170 -10.65 4.52 -11.31
N ARG A 171 -9.91 5.61 -11.48
CA ARG A 171 -9.59 6.53 -10.37
C ARG A 171 -10.83 7.04 -9.63
N SER A 172 -11.92 7.29 -10.37
CA SER A 172 -13.21 7.70 -9.80
C SER A 172 -13.84 6.60 -8.95
N ALA A 173 -13.68 5.32 -9.28
CA ALA A 173 -14.26 4.20 -8.53
C ALA A 173 -13.42 3.77 -7.31
N PHE A 174 -12.19 4.28 -7.17
CA PHE A 174 -11.27 3.89 -6.10
C PHE A 174 -11.87 3.95 -4.68
N PRO A 175 -12.62 5.01 -4.29
CA PRO A 175 -13.21 5.11 -2.95
C PRO A 175 -14.29 4.07 -2.61
N TRP A 176 -14.73 3.27 -3.59
CA TRP A 176 -15.72 2.21 -3.41
C TRP A 176 -15.16 0.81 -3.65
N ARG A 177 -14.06 0.70 -4.41
CA ARG A 177 -13.48 -0.58 -4.83
C ARG A 177 -12.14 -0.91 -4.21
N CYS A 178 -11.56 0.00 -3.43
CA CYS A 178 -10.32 -0.22 -2.68
C CYS A 178 -10.43 0.45 -1.31
N LEU A 179 -10.61 -0.36 -0.28
CA LEU A 179 -10.89 0.05 1.09
C LEU A 179 -9.86 -0.54 2.05
N LYS A 180 -9.70 0.07 3.23
CA LYS A 180 -8.77 -0.42 4.25
C LYS A 180 -9.47 -0.68 5.56
N TRP A 181 -8.94 -1.64 6.31
CA TRP A 181 -9.19 -1.81 7.72
C TRP A 181 -7.88 -1.63 8.47
N VAL A 182 -7.92 -0.86 9.55
CA VAL A 182 -6.75 -0.53 10.36
C VAL A 182 -7.11 -0.81 11.81
N ARG A 183 -6.23 -1.52 12.52
CA ARG A 183 -6.41 -1.85 13.94
C ARG A 183 -6.51 -0.61 14.83
N ALA A 184 -7.07 -0.78 16.02
CA ALA A 184 -7.10 0.27 17.03
C ALA A 184 -5.68 0.71 17.41
N GLN A 185 -5.52 2.00 17.71
CA GLN A 185 -4.26 2.58 18.21
C GLN A 185 -3.05 2.23 17.32
N HIS A 186 -3.23 2.28 16.00
CA HIS A 186 -2.18 1.95 15.05
C HIS A 186 -1.02 2.94 15.10
N VAL A 187 -1.31 4.25 15.13
CA VAL A 187 -0.27 5.28 15.28
C VAL A 187 0.23 5.28 16.72
N ARG A 188 1.40 4.68 16.96
CA ARG A 188 2.03 4.63 18.28
C ARG A 188 3.23 5.59 18.41
N THR A 189 3.65 6.20 17.31
CA THR A 189 4.79 7.13 17.25
C THR A 189 4.33 8.58 17.10
N ARG A 190 4.95 9.50 17.86
CA ARG A 190 4.75 10.95 17.71
C ARG A 190 5.24 11.40 16.33
N ALA A 191 4.68 12.48 15.78
CA ALA A 191 4.99 12.95 14.42
C ALA A 191 6.38 13.60 14.26
N ASP A 192 7.18 13.65 15.33
CA ASP A 192 8.52 14.25 15.39
C ASP A 192 9.57 13.50 14.55
N TRP A 193 9.30 12.24 14.19
CA TRP A 193 10.16 11.47 13.26
C TRP A 193 10.36 12.17 11.91
N ARG A 194 9.44 13.05 11.49
CA ARG A 194 9.51 13.74 10.18
C ARG A 194 10.69 14.70 10.03
N HIS A 195 11.40 14.99 11.12
CA HIS A 195 12.53 15.93 11.15
C HIS A 195 13.81 15.30 11.70
N ARG A 196 13.86 13.97 11.76
CA ARG A 196 14.96 13.21 12.37
C ARG A 196 15.61 12.28 11.35
N ASP A 197 16.94 12.23 11.39
CA ASP A 197 17.75 11.32 10.58
C ASP A 197 18.06 10.01 11.33
N ASP A 198 17.68 9.90 12.61
CA ASP A 198 17.76 8.69 13.41
C ASP A 198 16.41 7.98 13.47
N PHE A 199 16.35 6.77 12.92
CA PHE A 199 15.16 5.92 12.92
C PHE A 199 15.55 4.44 12.99
N ALA A 200 14.72 3.65 13.67
CA ALA A 200 14.85 2.19 13.62
C ALA A 200 14.60 1.69 12.20
N VAL A 201 15.27 0.59 11.82
CA VAL A 201 15.11 -0.06 10.52
C VAL A 201 14.43 -1.42 10.68
N ASN A 202 13.64 -1.82 9.67
CA ASN A 202 13.17 -3.20 9.58
C ASN A 202 14.32 -4.14 9.14
N THR A 203 14.11 -5.45 9.23
CA THR A 203 15.07 -6.44 8.72
C THR A 203 14.58 -7.05 7.40
N PHE A 204 15.52 -7.44 6.55
CA PHE A 204 15.29 -7.93 5.18
C PHE A 204 15.94 -9.31 5.01
N ALA A 205 15.36 -10.13 4.13
CA ALA A 205 15.84 -11.48 3.83
C ALA A 205 17.12 -11.51 2.97
#